data_AF-A0A1H7UYD4-F1
#
_entry.id   AF-A0A1H7UYD4-F1
#
_cell.length_a   1.000
_cell.length_b   1.000
_cell.length_c   1.000
_cell.angle_alpha   90.00
_cell.angle_beta   90.00
_cell.angle_gamma   90.00
#
_symmetry.space_group_name_H-M   'P 1'
#
loop_
_entity.id
_entity.type
_entity.pdbx_description
1 polymer ?
#
loop_
_entity_poly.entity_id
_entity_poly.type
_entity_poly.pdbx_seq_one_letter_code
_entity_poly.pdbx_strand_id
1 'polypeptide(L)' 'MTEKQLKLQIVFKYVFFALFLFFTIDSVSSNGWGFFSYLFALFATKDFVNGTRLAQAYYNIKKSKR' A
#
# COMPACT_ATOMS: atom_id res chain seq x y z
N MET A 1 -10.15 -4.02 -17.43
CA MET A 1 -10.08 -3.26 -16.16
C MET A 1 -10.32 -1.79 -16.47
N THR A 2 -11.37 -1.20 -15.93
CA THR A 2 -11.75 0.21 -16.21
C THR A 2 -10.81 1.17 -15.46
N GLU A 3 -10.54 2.37 -15.99
CA GLU A 3 -9.70 3.37 -15.30
C GLU A 3 -10.18 3.69 -13.88
N LYS A 4 -11.51 3.71 -13.67
CA LYS A 4 -12.11 3.89 -12.35
C LYS A 4 -11.74 2.76 -11.38
N GLN A 5 -11.71 1.52 -11.86
CA GLN A 5 -11.32 0.35 -11.07
C GLN A 5 -9.84 0.39 -10.69
N LEU A 6 -8.97 0.83 -11.61
CA LEU A 6 -7.54 0.99 -11.33
C LEU A 6 -7.27 2.07 -10.29
N LYS A 7 -7.91 3.24 -10.42
CA LYS A 7 -7.82 4.33 -9.42
C LYS A 7 -8.30 3.87 -8.05
N LEU A 8 -9.42 3.16 -8.00
CA LEU A 8 -9.97 2.62 -6.76
C LEU A 8 -8.98 1.66 -6.09
N GLN A 9 -8.37 0.75 -6.85
CA GLN A 9 -7.35 -0.17 -6.32
C GLN A 9 -6.13 0.55 -5.75
N ILE A 10 -5.64 1.60 -6.43
CA ILE A 10 -4.51 2.40 -5.93
C ILE A 10 -4.88 3.03 -4.58
N VAL A 11 -6.06 3.66 -4.48
CA VAL A 11 -6.53 4.27 -3.24
C VAL A 11 -6.62 3.23 -2.12
N PHE A 12 -7.24 2.07 -2.39
CA PHE A 12 -7.32 0.98 -1.41
C PHE A 12 -5.94 0.52 -0.93
N LYS A 13 -4.95 0.42 -1.83
CA LYS A 13 -3.58 0.05 -1.45
C LYS A 13 -2.95 1.04 -0.48
N TYR A 14 -3.13 2.34 -0.70
CA TYR A 14 -2.63 3.35 0.23
C TYR A 14 -3.41 3.39 1.56
N VAL A 15 -4.72 3.12 1.54
CA VAL A 15 -5.52 2.99 2.77
C VAL A 15 -5.05 1.79 3.61
N PHE A 16 -4.85 0.63 3.00
CA PHE A 16 -4.32 -0.54 3.70
C PHE A 16 -2.89 -0.33 4.18
N PHE A 17 -2.04 0.35 3.39
CA PHE A 17 -0.72 0.75 3.85
C PHE A 17 -0.78 1.58 5.14
N ALA A 18 -1.62 2.61 5.18
CA ALA A 18 -1.77 3.45 6.38
C ALA A 18 -2.30 2.65 7.58
N LEU A 19 -3.27 1.75 7.35
CA LEU A 19 -3.83 0.88 8.39
C LEU A 19 -2.77 -0.06 8.97
N PHE A 20 -2.01 -0.76 8.12
CA PHE A 20 -0.97 -1.68 8.58
C PHE A 20 0.19 -0.94 9.23
N LEU A 21 0.55 0.25 8.73
CA LEU A 21 1.57 1.07 9.36
C LEU A 21 1.14 1.52 10.77
N PHE A 22 -0.12 1.90 10.94
CA PHE A 22 -0.69 2.20 12.26
C PHE A 22 -0.58 0.99 13.20
N PHE A 23 -0.99 -0.20 12.75
CA PHE A 23 -0.85 -1.42 13.57
C PHE A 23 0.60 -1.81 13.85
N THR A 24 1.53 -1.55 12.92
CA THR A 24 2.96 -1.73 13.19
C THR A 24 3.41 -0.82 14.32
N ILE A 25 3.08 0.48 14.26
CA ILE A 25 3.49 1.45 15.29
C ILE A 25 2.90 1.08 16.65
N ASP A 26 1.59 0.78 16.70
CA ASP A 26 0.90 0.38 17.92
C ASP A 26 1.48 -0.89 18.53
N SER A 27 1.74 -1.90 17.68
CA SER A 27 2.36 -3.17 18.11
C SER A 27 3.77 -2.99 18.65
N VAL A 28 4.61 -2.18 17.97
CA VAL A 28 5.98 -1.87 18.43
C VAL A 28 5.95 -1.05 19.71
N SER A 29 5.03 -0.10 19.84
CA SER A 29 4.91 0.73 21.05
C SER A 29 4.47 -0.07 22.27
N SER A 30 3.56 -1.04 22.09
CA SER A 30 2.98 -1.80 23.20
C SER A 30 3.83 -2.99 23.63
N ASN A 31 4.43 -3.71 22.67
CA ASN A 31 5.10 -4.99 22.92
C ASN A 31 6.54 -5.06 22.38
N GLY A 32 7.06 -3.97 21.79
CA GLY A 32 8.34 -3.98 21.07
C GLY A 32 8.26 -4.72 19.73
N TRP A 33 9.42 -5.02 19.15
CA TRP A 33 9.50 -5.76 17.89
C TRP A 33 9.17 -7.24 18.09
N GLY A 34 7.96 -7.63 17.71
CA GLY A 34 7.50 -9.03 17.73
C GLY A 34 7.04 -9.52 16.35
N PHE A 35 6.59 -10.77 16.31
CA PHE A 35 6.10 -11.40 15.07
C PHE A 35 5.04 -10.56 14.35
N PHE A 36 4.03 -10.07 15.07
CA PHE A 36 2.96 -9.24 14.49
C PHE A 36 3.48 -7.89 13.99
N SER A 37 4.41 -7.26 14.70
CA SER A 37 5.03 -5.98 14.29
C SER A 37 5.74 -6.14 12.94
N TYR A 38 6.51 -7.21 12.77
CA TYR A 38 7.16 -7.55 11.50
C TYR A 38 6.16 -7.90 10.41
N LEU A 39 5.11 -8.67 10.74
CA LEU A 39 4.07 -9.05 9.78
C LEU A 39 3.34 -7.81 9.24
N PHE A 40 2.91 -6.90 10.12
CA PHE A 40 2.27 -5.65 9.72
C PHE A 40 3.22 -4.75 8.93
N ALA A 41 4.50 -4.68 9.32
CA ALA A 41 5.49 -3.88 8.58
C ALA A 41 5.71 -4.43 7.16
N LEU A 42 5.72 -5.75 7.00
CA LEU A 42 5.84 -6.40 5.70
C LEU A 42 4.60 -6.13 4.84
N PHE A 43 3.40 -6.22 5.40
CA PHE A 43 2.17 -5.90 4.68
C PHE A 43 2.09 -4.42 4.29
N ALA A 44 2.44 -3.51 5.20
CA ALA A 44 2.55 -2.08 4.90
C ALA A 44 3.50 -1.85 3.71
N THR A 45 4.71 -2.40 3.78
CA THR A 45 5.71 -2.27 2.70
C THR A 45 5.20 -2.83 1.38
N LYS A 46 4.58 -4.01 1.39
CA LYS A 46 4.02 -4.66 0.20
C LYS A 46 2.91 -3.82 -0.42
N ASP A 47 1.99 -3.29 0.37
CA ASP A 47 0.88 -2.47 -0.14
C ASP A 47 1.37 -1.12 -0.66
N PHE A 48 2.37 -0.51 -0.02
CA PHE A 48 3.03 0.67 -0.54
C PHE A 48 3.66 0.42 -1.91
N VAL A 49 4.54 -0.59 -2.03
CA VAL A 49 5.22 -0.92 -3.29
C VAL A 49 4.22 -1.23 -4.40
N ASN A 50 3.19 -2.01 -4.12
CA ASN A 50 2.16 -2.34 -5.10
C ASN A 50 1.36 -1.10 -5.51
N GLY A 51 0.98 -0.25 -4.56
CA GLY A 51 0.30 1.03 -4.83
C GLY A 51 1.13 1.92 -5.76
N THR A 52 2.42 2.05 -5.49
CA THR A 52 3.33 2.88 -6.31
C THR A 52 3.54 2.30 -7.72
N ARG A 53 3.68 0.98 -7.86
CA ARG A 53 3.78 0.31 -9.17
C ARG A 53 2.50 0.48 -9.99
N LEU A 54 1.33 0.34 -9.37
CA LEU A 54 0.03 0.56 -10.01
C LEU A 54 -0.15 2.03 -10.43
N ALA A 55 0.28 2.97 -9.60
CA ALA A 55 0.26 4.39 -9.94
C ALA A 55 1.18 4.69 -11.14
N GLN A 56 2.41 4.17 -11.14
CA GLN A 56 3.33 4.33 -12.26
C GLN A 56 2.79 3.71 -13.55
N ALA A 57 2.18 2.53 -13.48
CA ALA A 57 1.51 1.91 -14.61
C ALA A 57 0.36 2.79 -15.16
N TYR A 58 -0.45 3.39 -14.27
CA TYR A 58 -1.50 4.34 -14.68
C TYR A 58 -0.93 5.56 -15.41
N TYR A 59 0.16 6.14 -14.91
CA TYR A 59 0.83 7.27 -15.57
C TYR A 59 1.41 6.88 -16.94
N ASN A 60 2.05 5.72 -17.05
CA ASN A 60 2.62 5.24 -18.31
C ASN A 60 1.55 4.99 -19.37
N ILE A 61 0.42 4.37 -19.00
CA ILE A 61 -0.72 4.16 -19.92
C ILE A 61 -1.28 5.50 -20.37
N LYS A 62 -1.46 6.46 -19.45
CA LYS A 62 -1.98 7.79 -19.80
C LYS A 62 -1.02 8.59 -20.69
N LYS A 63 0.29 8.42 -20.51
CA LYS A 63 1.33 9.04 -21.36
C LYS A 63 1.40 8.41 -22.75
N SER A 64 1.25 7.09 -22.85
CA SER A 64 1.27 6.35 -24.13
C SER A 64 0.01 6.60 -24.97
N LYS A 65 -1.12 6.92 -24.32
CA LYS A 65 -2.38 7.26 -25.01
C LYS A 65 -2.47 8.73 -25.48
N ARG A 66 -1.45 9.54 -25.23
CA ARG A 66 -1.37 10.96 -25.58
C ARG A 66 -0.41 11.15 -26.76
#